data_AF-A0A7X0WG09-F1
#
_entry.id   AF-A0A7X0WG09-F1
#
_cell.length_a   1.000
_cell.length_b   1.000
_cell.length_c   1.000
_cell.angle_alpha   90.00
_cell.angle_beta   90.00
_cell.angle_gamma   90.00
#
_symmetry.space_group_name_H-M   'P 1'
#
loop_
_entity.id
_entity.type
_entity.pdbx_description
1 polymer ?
#
loop_
_entity_poly.entity_id
_entity_poly.type
_entity_poly.pdbx_seq_one_letter_code
_entity_poly.pdbx_strand_id
1 'polypeptide(L)'
;MNQKSNNKYYATLVIAICYSAIGILSLIFATGVGNGIKLDDNQLVGYIVAIISLSLACFSFSATNIRIRRTVTLLLLILSLIFTVLPYVNILSFNEAMFIFILPSSIFLLLIIFFGCDFLITTRKLK
;
A
#
# COMPACT_ATOMS: atom_id res chain seq x y z
N MET A 1 -8.37 2.93 23.97
CA MET A 1 -8.88 2.68 22.59
C MET A 1 -9.86 1.51 22.67
N ASN A 2 -11.01 1.55 22.01
CA ASN A 2 -11.95 0.43 22.00
C ASN A 2 -11.36 -0.74 21.18
N GLN A 3 -11.56 -1.99 21.59
CA GLN A 3 -11.08 -3.19 20.89
C GLN A 3 -11.47 -3.19 19.40
N LYS A 4 -12.67 -2.72 19.06
CA LYS A 4 -13.11 -2.55 17.67
C LYS A 4 -12.21 -1.61 16.86
N SER A 5 -11.75 -0.50 17.45
CA SER A 5 -10.85 0.46 16.78
C SER A 5 -9.42 -0.07 16.64
N ASN A 6 -8.95 -0.90 17.58
CA ASN A 6 -7.67 -1.59 17.48
C ASN A 6 -7.69 -2.57 16.30
N ASN A 7 -8.75 -3.38 16.21
CA ASN A 7 -8.88 -4.37 15.14
C ASN A 7 -8.90 -3.71 13.75
N LYS A 8 -9.58 -2.56 13.60
CA LYS A 8 -9.57 -1.79 12.34
C LYS A 8 -8.17 -1.29 11.96
N TYR A 9 -7.41 -0.80 12.93
CA TYR A 9 -6.03 -0.36 12.69
C TYR A 9 -5.15 -1.51 12.22
N TYR A 10 -5.15 -2.63 12.94
CA TYR A 10 -4.35 -3.80 12.57
C TYR A 10 -4.80 -4.42 11.26
N ALA A 11 -6.10 -4.47 10.98
CA ALA A 11 -6.62 -4.88 9.67
C ALA A 11 -6.08 -3.97 8.57
N THR A 12 -6.07 -2.65 8.77
CA THR A 12 -5.49 -1.69 7.81
C THR A 12 -4.01 -1.98 7.55
N LEU A 13 -3.22 -2.27 8.59
CA LEU A 13 -1.80 -2.62 8.43
C LEU A 13 -1.60 -3.91 7.63
N VAL A 14 -2.37 -4.96 7.95
CA VAL A 14 -2.29 -6.25 7.23
C VAL A 14 -2.66 -6.08 5.75
N ILE A 15 -3.76 -5.37 5.48
CA ILE A 15 -4.21 -5.08 4.11
C ILE A 15 -3.15 -4.26 3.37
N ALA A 16 -2.53 -3.27 4.02
CA ALA A 16 -1.45 -2.47 3.44
C ALA A 16 -0.21 -3.30 3.10
N ILE A 17 0.15 -4.26 3.96
CA ILE A 17 1.24 -5.21 3.69
C ILE A 17 0.92 -6.05 2.47
N CYS A 18 -0.28 -6.65 2.41
CA CYS A 18 -0.71 -7.43 1.26
C CYS A 18 -0.72 -6.61 -0.03
N TYR A 19 -1.27 -5.39 0.02
CA TYR A 19 -1.29 -4.46 -1.10
C TYR A 19 0.13 -4.13 -1.59
N SER A 20 1.05 -3.81 -0.66
CA SER A 20 2.43 -3.49 -1.00
C SER A 20 3.18 -4.70 -1.56
N ALA A 21 2.95 -5.90 -1.03
CA ALA A 21 3.53 -7.14 -1.54
C ALA A 21 3.03 -7.47 -2.95
N ILE A 22 1.72 -7.32 -3.21
CA ILE A 22 1.14 -7.44 -4.56
C ILE A 22 1.77 -6.41 -5.50
N GLY A 23 1.95 -5.17 -5.05
CA GLY A 23 2.62 -4.12 -5.82
C GLY A 23 4.05 -4.50 -6.19
N ILE A 24 4.85 -4.98 -5.24
CA ILE A 24 6.23 -5.43 -5.49
C ILE A 24 6.26 -6.61 -6.46
N LEU A 25 5.40 -7.60 -6.27
CA LEU A 25 5.29 -8.73 -7.20
C LEU A 25 4.92 -8.25 -8.60
N SER A 26 3.95 -7.34 -8.72
CA SER A 26 3.55 -6.79 -10.01
C SER A 26 4.71 -6.12 -10.76
N LEU A 27 5.61 -5.44 -10.03
CA LEU A 27 6.81 -4.82 -10.59
C LEU A 27 7.86 -5.84 -10.99
N ILE A 28 8.08 -6.89 -10.18
CA ILE A 28 9.03 -7.96 -10.51
C ILE A 28 8.60 -8.68 -11.79
N PHE A 29 7.30 -8.92 -11.95
CA PHE A 29 6.75 -9.52 -13.17
C PHE A 29 6.78 -8.54 -14.36
N ALA A 30 6.64 -7.24 -14.10
CA ALA A 30 6.74 -6.22 -15.15
C ALA A 30 8.18 -6.04 -15.68
N THR A 31 9.23 -6.21 -14.86
CA THR A 31 10.64 -6.19 -15.31
C THR A 31 11.07 -7.44 -16.06
N GLY A 32 10.41 -8.58 -15.84
CA GLY A 32 10.91 -9.92 -16.22
C GLY A 32 10.72 -10.40 -17.66
N VAL A 33 10.25 -9.58 -18.61
CA VAL A 33 9.91 -10.04 -19.98
C VAL A 33 11.11 -10.01 -20.96
N GLY A 34 12.33 -9.83 -20.46
CA GLY A 34 13.57 -10.07 -21.23
C GLY A 34 14.64 -10.69 -20.34
N ASN A 35 15.39 -11.67 -20.83
CA ASN A 35 16.46 -12.40 -20.12
C ASN A 35 17.26 -11.55 -19.11
N GLY A 36 16.85 -11.58 -17.83
CA GLY A 36 17.54 -10.94 -16.71
C GLY A 36 16.62 -10.08 -15.82
N ILE A 37 16.92 -10.03 -14.52
CA ILE A 37 16.34 -9.04 -13.61
C ILE A 37 16.99 -7.69 -13.94
N LYS A 38 16.49 -7.00 -14.97
CA LYS A 38 16.84 -5.59 -15.20
C LYS A 38 15.81 -4.74 -14.46
N LEU A 39 16.27 -4.03 -13.43
CA LEU A 39 15.53 -2.91 -12.87
C LEU A 39 15.45 -1.84 -13.96
N ASP A 40 14.28 -1.71 -14.58
CA ASP A 40 13.96 -0.58 -15.44
C ASP A 40 13.83 0.67 -14.56
N ASP A 41 14.48 1.77 -14.94
CA ASP A 41 14.47 3.03 -14.18
C ASP A 41 13.03 3.55 -13.98
N ASN A 42 12.14 3.25 -14.94
CA ASN A 42 10.72 3.59 -14.86
C ASN A 42 9.97 2.80 -13.77
N GLN A 43 10.51 1.68 -13.31
CA GLN A 43 9.89 0.88 -12.24
C GLN A 43 10.46 1.20 -10.85
N LEU A 44 11.64 1.84 -10.78
CA LEU A 44 12.32 2.19 -9.53
C LEU A 44 11.41 3.02 -8.61
N VAL A 45 10.70 3.99 -9.15
CA VAL A 45 9.76 4.83 -8.38
C VAL A 45 8.65 3.98 -7.76
N GLY A 46 8.12 3.00 -8.50
CA GLY A 46 7.15 2.05 -7.99
C GLY A 46 7.71 1.22 -6.83
N TYR A 47 8.93 0.69 -6.98
CA TYR A 47 9.59 -0.08 -5.92
C TYR A 47 9.79 0.76 -4.66
N ILE A 48 10.25 2.01 -4.80
CA ILE A 48 10.47 2.92 -3.66
C ILE A 48 9.16 3.12 -2.89
N VAL A 49 8.07 3.46 -3.58
CA VAL A 49 6.77 3.69 -2.93
C VAL A 49 6.26 2.43 -2.24
N ALA A 50 6.34 1.27 -2.90
CA ALA A 50 5.87 0.01 -2.34
C ALA A 50 6.70 -0.45 -1.13
N ILE A 51 8.03 -0.32 -1.18
CA ILE A 51 8.94 -0.67 -0.06
C ILE A 51 8.74 0.26 1.13
N ILE A 52 8.57 1.57 0.89
CA ILE A 52 8.27 2.54 1.95
C ILE A 52 6.93 2.19 2.61
N SER A 53 5.90 1.92 1.81
CA SER A 53 4.57 1.51 2.32
C SER A 53 4.66 0.22 3.14
N LEU A 54 5.36 -0.80 2.64
CA LEU A 54 5.55 -2.07 3.33
C LEU A 54 6.29 -1.89 4.66
N SER A 55 7.40 -1.14 4.65
CA SER A 55 8.22 -0.88 5.84
C SER A 55 7.41 -0.12 6.88
N LEU A 56 6.70 0.94 6.46
CA LEU A 56 5.85 1.74 7.33
C LEU A 56 4.77 0.87 7.97
N ALA A 57 4.10 0.00 7.21
CA ALA A 57 3.07 -0.88 7.74
C ALA A 57 3.63 -1.88 8.76
N CYS A 58 4.77 -2.53 8.46
CA CYS A 58 5.41 -3.50 9.35
C CYS A 58 5.89 -2.88 10.67
N PHE A 59 6.57 -1.73 10.63
CA PHE A 59 7.07 -1.09 11.86
C PHE A 59 5.94 -0.53 12.74
N SER A 60 4.78 -0.26 12.15
CA SER A 60 3.68 0.41 12.84
C SER A 60 2.80 -0.51 13.69
N PHE A 61 3.07 -1.83 13.72
CA PHE A 61 2.39 -2.76 14.63
C PHE A 61 2.65 -2.42 16.11
N SER A 62 3.85 -1.94 16.42
CA SER A 62 4.29 -1.58 17.77
C SER A 62 3.81 -0.20 18.22
N ALA A 63 3.19 0.59 17.32
CA ALA A 63 2.71 1.92 17.68
C ALA A 63 1.56 1.83 18.70
N THR A 64 1.68 2.50 19.84
CA THR A 64 0.65 2.53 20.89
C THR A 64 -0.11 3.86 20.93
N ASN A 65 0.55 4.96 20.53
CA ASN A 65 -0.04 6.29 20.53
C ASN A 65 -1.04 6.46 19.38
N ILE A 66 -2.28 6.86 19.70
CA ILE A 66 -3.35 7.05 18.72
C ILE A 66 -3.00 8.07 17.63
N ARG A 67 -2.24 9.13 17.96
CA ARG A 67 -1.84 10.16 16.99
C ARG A 67 -0.91 9.57 15.95
N ILE A 68 0.08 8.78 16.40
CA ILE A 68 1.00 8.07 15.51
C ILE A 68 0.22 7.11 14.60
N ARG A 69 -0.69 6.31 15.18
CA ARG A 69 -1.52 5.37 14.40
C ARG A 69 -2.33 6.08 13.31
N ARG A 70 -2.95 7.22 13.62
CA ARG A 70 -3.69 8.03 12.64
C ARG A 70 -2.79 8.58 11.55
N THR A 71 -1.62 9.12 11.89
CA THR A 71 -0.63 9.61 10.91
C THR A 71 -0.15 8.48 10.00
N VAL A 72 0.17 7.31 10.56
CA VAL A 72 0.56 6.12 9.80
C VAL A 72 -0.55 5.70 8.84
N THR A 73 -1.79 5.58 9.30
CA THR A 73 -2.92 5.20 8.43
C THR A 73 -3.10 6.19 7.29
N LEU A 74 -2.98 7.49 7.55
CA LEU A 74 -3.07 8.53 6.54
C LEU A 74 -1.94 8.42 5.51
N LEU A 75 -0.71 8.23 5.96
CA LEU A 75 0.45 8.02 5.09
C LEU A 75 0.30 6.77 4.22
N LEU A 76 -0.19 5.66 4.79
CA LEU A 76 -0.44 4.43 4.02
C LEU A 76 -1.51 4.64 2.94
N LEU A 77 -2.58 5.39 3.23
CA LEU A 77 -3.59 5.74 2.23
C LEU A 77 -2.99 6.59 1.11
N ILE A 78 -2.20 7.61 1.45
CA ILE A 78 -1.52 8.47 0.46
C ILE A 78 -0.58 7.63 -0.41
N LEU A 79 0.29 6.82 0.19
CA LEU A 79 1.24 5.98 -0.55
C LEU A 79 0.52 4.97 -1.46
N SER A 80 -0.60 4.40 -1.00
CA SER A 80 -1.39 3.47 -1.80
C SER A 80 -2.03 4.15 -3.02
N LEU A 81 -2.54 5.37 -2.84
CA LEU A 81 -3.07 6.19 -3.93
C LEU A 81 -1.98 6.62 -4.90
N ILE A 82 -0.83 7.07 -4.40
CA ILE A 82 0.34 7.41 -5.24
C ILE A 82 0.70 6.20 -6.09
N PHE A 83 0.90 5.02 -5.49
CA PHE A 83 1.25 3.80 -6.21
C PHE A 83 0.23 3.46 -7.31
N THR A 84 -1.07 3.64 -7.03
CA THR A 84 -2.14 3.41 -8.01
C THR A 84 -2.09 4.37 -9.18
N VAL A 85 -1.69 5.63 -8.95
CA VAL A 85 -1.69 6.69 -9.97
C VAL A 85 -0.46 6.64 -10.86
N LEU A 86 0.70 6.17 -10.35
CA LEU A 86 1.98 6.12 -11.08
C LEU A 86 1.87 5.58 -12.52
N PRO A 87 1.10 4.51 -12.80
CA PRO A 87 0.99 3.98 -14.15
C PRO A 87 0.17 4.89 -15.10
N TYR A 88 -0.81 5.64 -14.58
CA TYR A 88 -1.66 6.53 -15.38
C TYR A 88 -0.98 7.83 -15.78
N VAL A 89 0.11 8.19 -15.09
CA VAL A 89 0.93 9.38 -15.41
C VAL A 89 2.20 9.02 -16.20
N ASN A 90 2.26 7.81 -16.77
CA ASN A 90 3.40 7.30 -17.55
C ASN A 90 4.74 7.27 -16.79
N ILE A 91 4.71 7.33 -15.45
CA ILE A 91 5.92 7.15 -14.64
C ILE A 91 6.29 5.67 -14.55
N LEU A 92 5.28 4.78 -14.59
CA LEU A 92 5.45 3.33 -14.47
C LEU A 92 4.93 2.63 -15.73
N SER A 93 5.80 1.87 -16.40
CA SER A 93 5.48 1.15 -17.63
C SER A 93 4.53 -0.03 -17.36
N PHE A 94 3.38 -0.06 -18.02
CA PHE A 94 2.46 -1.21 -18.00
C PHE A 94 2.88 -2.27 -19.02
N ASN A 95 2.94 -3.53 -18.59
CA ASN A 95 3.15 -4.71 -19.44
C ASN A 95 2.03 -5.75 -19.18
N GLU A 96 1.85 -6.69 -20.09
CA GLU A 96 0.84 -7.77 -20.02
C GLU A 96 0.93 -8.57 -18.72
N ALA A 97 2.15 -8.84 -18.23
CA ALA A 97 2.37 -9.54 -16.96
C ALA A 97 1.82 -8.76 -15.74
N MET A 98 1.76 -7.43 -15.81
CA MET A 98 1.21 -6.58 -14.76
C MET A 98 -0.33 -6.65 -14.72
N PHE A 99 -0.96 -7.07 -15.82
CA PHE A 99 -2.42 -7.12 -15.97
C PHE A 99 -3.06 -8.13 -15.01
N ILE A 100 -2.37 -9.24 -14.72
CA ILE A 100 -2.80 -10.27 -13.76
C ILE A 100 -2.95 -9.67 -12.35
N PHE A 101 -2.16 -8.64 -12.03
CA PHE A 101 -2.14 -8.02 -10.71
C PHE A 101 -3.16 -6.86 -10.57
N ILE A 102 -3.82 -6.42 -11.65
CA ILE A 102 -4.80 -5.32 -11.60
C ILE A 102 -5.96 -5.66 -10.67
N LEU A 103 -6.57 -6.84 -10.87
CA LEU A 103 -7.73 -7.26 -10.08
C LEU A 103 -7.41 -7.42 -8.59
N PRO A 104 -6.39 -8.19 -8.17
CA PRO A 104 -6.05 -8.27 -6.75
C PRO A 104 -5.61 -6.91 -6.18
N SER A 105 -4.80 -6.12 -6.91
CA SER A 105 -4.39 -4.79 -6.46
C SER A 105 -5.58 -3.86 -6.21
N SER A 106 -6.57 -3.86 -7.12
CA SER A 106 -7.79 -3.04 -6.99
C SER A 106 -8.63 -3.44 -5.77
N ILE A 107 -8.77 -4.74 -5.49
CA ILE A 107 -9.49 -5.24 -4.31
C ILE A 107 -8.80 -4.76 -3.02
N PHE A 108 -7.49 -4.97 -2.92
CA PHE A 108 -6.73 -4.56 -1.73
C PHE A 108 -6.68 -3.04 -1.55
N LEU A 109 -6.67 -2.27 -2.65
CA LEU A 109 -6.79 -0.82 -2.62
C LEU A 109 -8.16 -0.38 -2.06
N LEU A 110 -9.26 -0.98 -2.50
CA LEU A 110 -10.58 -0.67 -1.96
C LEU A 110 -10.68 -1.02 -0.48
N LEU A 111 -10.10 -2.15 -0.07
CA LEU A 111 -10.06 -2.56 1.33
C LEU A 111 -9.24 -1.60 2.19
N ILE A 112 -8.05 -1.15 1.73
CA ILE A 112 -7.23 -0.23 2.52
C ILE A 112 -7.95 1.13 2.67
N ILE A 113 -8.59 1.62 1.61
CA ILE A 113 -9.39 2.85 1.65
C ILE A 113 -10.54 2.71 2.65
N PHE A 114 -11.30 1.61 2.57
CA PHE A 114 -12.45 1.39 3.45
C PHE A 114 -12.04 1.31 4.93
N PHE A 115 -11.12 0.40 5.27
CA PHE A 115 -10.69 0.20 6.66
C PHE A 115 -9.89 1.39 7.21
N GLY A 116 -9.04 2.00 6.38
CA GLY A 116 -8.26 3.17 6.76
C GLY A 116 -9.14 4.38 7.06
N CYS A 117 -10.10 4.70 6.17
CA CYS A 117 -11.06 5.78 6.40
C CYS A 117 -11.95 5.49 7.60
N ASP A 118 -12.47 4.27 7.74
CA ASP A 118 -13.30 3.88 8.87
C ASP A 118 -12.54 4.01 10.22
N PHE A 119 -11.26 3.62 10.26
CA PHE A 119 -10.39 3.84 11.41
C PHE A 119 -10.22 5.34 11.73
N LEU A 120 -9.88 6.16 10.73
CA LEU A 120 -9.67 7.61 10.90
C LEU A 120 -10.95 8.31 11.39
N ILE A 121 -12.11 7.95 10.85
CA ILE A 121 -13.42 8.50 11.24
C ILE A 121 -13.76 8.07 12.68
N THR A 122 -13.65 6.77 12.99
CA THR A 122 -13.99 6.22 14.31
C THR A 122 -13.13 6.85 15.42
N THR A 123 -11.88 7.18 15.11
CA THR A 123 -10.90 7.71 16.08
C THR A 123 -10.81 9.24 16.08
N ARG A 124 -11.57 9.95 15.24
CA ARG A 124 -11.52 11.42 15.13
C ARG A 124 -11.78 12.15 16.46
N LYS A 125 -12.62 11.57 17.32
CA LYS A 125 -13.03 12.12 18.62
C LYS A 125 -12.12 11.70 19.79
N LEU A 126 -11.16 10.81 19.54
CA LEU A 126 -10.19 10.37 20.55
C LEU A 126 -8.97 11.30 20.46
N LYS A 127 -8.79 12.18 21.47
CA LYS A 127 -7.69 13.15 21.55
C LYS A 127 -6.38 12.52 22.03
#